data_AF-A0A1G3G9H9-F1
#
_entry.id   AF-A0A1G3G9H9-F1
#
_cell.length_a   1.000
_cell.length_b   1.000
_cell.length_c   1.000
_cell.angle_alpha   90.00
_cell.angle_beta   90.00
_cell.angle_gamma   90.00
#
_symmetry.space_group_name_H-M   'P 1'
#
loop_
_entity.id
_entity.type
_entity.pdbx_description
1 polymer ?
#
loop_
_entity_poly.entity_id
_entity_poly.type
_entity_poly.pdbx_seq_one_letter_code
_entity_poly.pdbx_strand_id
1 'polypeptide(L)'
;MPDFNLAAMSLAELRDLQKSVAKAISTFEVRQKAEAREKVEMLAKELGFTLAELAGLGEPKRKRSPSTKTFRHPENPTLTWSGRGRKPGWFAAHVDPGNNPDDLLG
;
A
#
# COMPACT_ATOMS: atom_id res chain seq x y z
N MET A 1 -33.93 16.69 12.33
CA MET A 1 -32.58 17.25 12.59
C MET A 1 -32.38 17.22 14.10
N PRO A 2 -31.26 16.72 14.64
CA PRO A 2 -31.03 16.79 16.07
C PRO A 2 -30.71 18.24 16.44
N ASP A 3 -31.60 18.89 17.19
CA ASP A 3 -31.31 20.19 17.82
C ASP A 3 -30.25 19.99 18.90
N PHE A 4 -29.01 20.35 18.59
CA PHE A 4 -27.94 20.39 19.59
C PHE A 4 -28.23 21.55 20.55
N ASN A 5 -28.59 21.24 21.80
CA ASN A 5 -28.84 22.26 22.81
C ASN A 5 -27.51 22.85 23.34
N LEU A 6 -27.00 23.84 22.61
CA LEU A 6 -25.74 24.52 22.93
C LEU A 6 -25.83 25.36 24.22
N ALA A 7 -27.03 25.79 24.63
CA ALA A 7 -27.22 26.62 25.81
C ALA A 7 -27.06 25.85 27.13
N ALA A 8 -27.23 24.52 27.10
CA ALA A 8 -27.02 23.65 28.26
C ALA A 8 -25.58 23.16 28.40
N MET A 9 -24.73 23.37 27.39
CA MET A 9 -23.34 22.90 27.40
C MET A 9 -22.43 23.87 28.16
N SER A 10 -21.46 23.31 28.86
CA SER A 10 -20.39 24.09 29.47
C SER A 10 -19.46 24.70 28.41
N LEU A 11 -18.73 25.74 28.79
CA LEU A 11 -17.77 26.42 27.92
C LEU A 11 -16.65 25.47 27.43
N ALA A 12 -16.28 24.47 28.24
CA ALA A 12 -15.33 23.43 27.86
C ALA A 12 -15.89 22.54 26.73
N GLU A 13 -17.11 22.05 26.89
CA GLU A 13 -17.78 21.22 25.89
C GLU A 13 -18.03 21.97 24.58
N LEU A 14 -18.40 23.25 24.65
CA LEU A 14 -18.54 24.09 23.46
C LEU A 14 -17.22 24.25 22.70
N ARG A 15 -16.09 24.39 23.40
CA ARG A 15 -14.76 24.44 22.77
C ARG A 15 -14.35 23.12 22.14
N ASP A 16 -14.67 22.00 22.78
CA ASP A 16 -14.35 20.69 22.23
C ASP A 16 -15.25 20.32 21.05
N LEU A 17 -16.52 20.74 21.09
CA LEU A 17 -17.42 20.66 19.94
C LEU A 17 -16.89 21.52 18.78
N GLN A 18 -16.44 22.74 19.04
CA GLN A 18 -15.84 23.61 18.02
C GLN A 18 -14.65 22.94 17.34
N LYS A 19 -13.72 22.35 18.10
CA LYS A 19 -12.57 21.60 17.55
C LYS A 19 -13.04 20.41 16.71
N SER A 20 -14.04 19.69 17.20
CA SER A 20 -14.58 18.50 16.53
C SER A 20 -15.26 18.87 15.21
N VAL A 21 -16.03 19.95 15.19
CA VAL A 21 -16.65 20.51 13.99
C VAL A 21 -15.59 21.02 13.01
N ALA A 22 -14.57 21.75 13.48
CA ALA A 22 -13.47 22.20 12.63
C ALA A 22 -12.73 21.03 11.96
N LYS A 23 -12.50 19.94 12.71
CA LYS A 23 -11.93 18.70 12.18
C LYS A 23 -12.87 17.98 11.21
N ALA A 24 -14.18 17.97 11.51
CA ALA A 24 -15.17 17.37 10.63
C ALA A 24 -15.23 18.12 9.29
N ILE A 25 -15.24 19.45 9.31
CA ILE A 25 -15.22 20.31 8.12
C ILE A 25 -13.93 20.10 7.32
N SER A 26 -12.76 20.11 7.96
CA SER A 26 -11.49 19.94 7.26
C SER A 26 -11.33 18.56 6.62
N THR A 27 -11.94 17.53 7.21
CA THR A 27 -11.94 16.16 6.65
C THR A 27 -13.13 15.88 5.74
N PHE A 28 -14.11 16.78 5.66
CA PHE A 28 -15.34 16.59 4.89
C PHE A 28 -15.04 16.42 3.40
N GLU A 29 -14.25 17.32 2.82
CA GLU A 29 -13.88 17.22 1.40
C GLU A 29 -13.11 15.93 1.09
N VAL A 30 -12.27 15.47 2.01
CA VAL A 30 -11.51 14.22 1.84
C VAL A 30 -12.45 13.02 1.82
N ARG A 31 -13.42 12.97 2.75
CA ARG A 31 -14.44 11.91 2.80
C ARG A 31 -15.34 11.95 1.57
N GLN A 32 -15.78 13.14 1.16
CA GLN A 32 -16.62 13.31 -0.03
C GLN A 32 -15.88 12.89 -1.31
N LYS A 33 -14.59 13.25 -1.44
CA LYS A 33 -13.74 12.80 -2.56
C LYS A 33 -13.52 11.28 -2.53
N ALA A 34 -13.35 10.68 -1.36
CA ALA A 34 -13.20 9.23 -1.23
C ALA A 34 -14.49 8.50 -1.63
N GLU A 35 -15.65 8.96 -1.15
CA GLU A 35 -16.95 8.39 -1.51
C GLU A 35 -17.25 8.55 -3.01
N ALA A 36 -16.93 9.71 -3.59
CA ALA A 36 -17.04 9.93 -5.03
C ALA A 36 -16.13 8.97 -5.81
N ARG A 37 -14.88 8.78 -5.38
CA ARG A 37 -13.96 7.81 -6.00
C ARG A 37 -14.49 6.39 -5.94
N GLU A 38 -15.04 5.98 -4.80
CA GLU A 38 -15.59 4.63 -4.63
C GLU A 38 -16.77 4.39 -5.57
N LYS A 39 -17.70 5.34 -5.68
CA LYS A 39 -18.82 5.26 -6.63
C LYS A 39 -18.35 5.17 -8.08
N VAL A 40 -17.37 5.99 -8.46
CA VAL A 40 -16.81 5.95 -9.83
C VAL A 40 -16.07 4.62 -10.06
N GLU A 41 -15.35 4.11 -9.06
CA GLU A 41 -14.64 2.83 -9.18
C GLU A 41 -15.61 1.64 -9.28
N MET A 42 -16.72 1.66 -8.55
CA MET A 42 -17.79 0.66 -8.70
C MET A 42 -18.38 0.68 -10.10
N LEU A 43 -18.77 1.86 -10.61
CA LEU A 43 -19.28 2.02 -11.96
C LEU A 43 -18.26 1.59 -13.03
N ALA A 44 -16.99 1.94 -12.83
CA ALA A 44 -15.92 1.50 -13.72
C ALA A 44 -15.84 -0.04 -13.77
N LYS A 45 -15.85 -0.69 -12.60
CA LYS A 45 -15.81 -2.16 -12.48
C LYS A 45 -17.02 -2.82 -13.15
N GLU A 46 -18.21 -2.26 -13.00
CA GLU A 46 -19.42 -2.75 -13.69
C GLU A 46 -19.27 -2.72 -15.21
N LEU A 47 -18.61 -1.69 -15.74
CA LEU A 47 -18.33 -1.54 -17.17
C LEU A 47 -17.08 -2.30 -17.63
N GLY A 48 -16.41 -3.03 -16.74
CA GLY A 48 -15.20 -3.80 -17.06
C GLY A 48 -13.92 -2.97 -17.14
N PHE A 49 -13.92 -1.75 -16.62
CA PHE A 49 -12.77 -0.83 -16.59
C PHE A 49 -12.30 -0.57 -15.15
N THR A 50 -11.07 -0.12 -15.00
CA THR A 50 -10.56 0.44 -13.74
C THR A 50 -10.60 1.97 -13.77
N LEU A 51 -10.74 2.59 -12.60
CA LEU A 51 -10.67 4.05 -12.48
C LEU A 51 -9.35 4.61 -13.05
N ALA A 52 -8.25 3.86 -12.93
CA ALA A 52 -6.95 4.25 -13.47
C ALA A 52 -6.96 4.30 -15.01
N GLU A 53 -7.56 3.30 -15.66
CA GLU A 53 -7.72 3.26 -17.12
C GLU A 53 -8.63 4.41 -17.61
N LEU A 54 -9.74 4.68 -16.93
CA LEU A 54 -10.64 5.79 -17.28
C LEU A 54 -10.00 7.17 -17.07
N ALA A 55 -9.14 7.30 -16.06
CA ALA A 55 -8.42 8.54 -15.79
C ALA A 55 -7.23 8.79 -16.74
N GLY A 56 -6.98 7.91 -17.72
CA GLY A 56 -5.80 7.97 -18.59
C GLY A 56 -4.47 7.78 -17.84
N LEU A 57 -4.54 7.42 -16.56
CA LEU A 57 -3.42 7.02 -15.73
C LEU A 57 -3.23 5.53 -16.02
N GLY A 58 -2.57 5.22 -17.14
CA GLY A 58 -2.35 3.84 -17.60
C GLY A 58 -2.00 2.88 -16.45
N GLU A 59 -2.42 1.62 -16.58
CA GLU A 59 -2.46 0.60 -15.52
C GLU A 59 -1.47 0.86 -14.37
N PRO A 60 -1.94 0.91 -13.10
CA PRO A 60 -1.05 1.11 -11.97
C PRO A 60 -0.01 0.00 -12.00
N LYS A 61 1.24 0.40 -12.32
CA LYS A 61 2.40 -0.48 -12.46
C LYS A 61 2.46 -1.33 -11.20
N ARG A 62 1.95 -2.56 -11.26
CA ARG A 62 1.84 -3.46 -10.10
C ARG A 62 3.18 -3.42 -9.39
N LYS A 63 3.23 -2.83 -8.19
CA LYS A 63 4.42 -2.85 -7.34
C LYS A 63 4.66 -4.32 -7.03
N ARG A 64 5.56 -4.94 -7.81
CA ARG A 64 5.93 -6.34 -7.61
C ARG A 64 6.46 -6.48 -6.19
N SER A 65 5.88 -7.41 -5.45
CA SER A 65 6.26 -7.70 -4.08
C SER A 65 7.78 -7.92 -3.98
N PRO A 66 8.45 -7.43 -2.92
CA PRO A 66 9.87 -7.68 -2.69
C PRO A 66 10.15 -9.18 -2.72
N SER A 67 11.26 -9.59 -3.33
CA SER A 67 11.73 -10.97 -3.29
C SER A 67 12.02 -11.39 -1.85
N THR A 68 11.23 -12.30 -1.31
CA THR A 68 11.30 -12.79 0.10
C THR A 68 12.56 -13.62 0.40
N LYS A 69 13.35 -14.01 -0.61
CA LYS A 69 14.52 -14.87 -0.43
C LYS A 69 15.74 -14.22 -1.07
N THR A 70 16.72 -13.84 -0.25
CA THR A 70 18.04 -13.39 -0.70
C THR A 70 19.05 -14.49 -0.39
N PHE A 71 19.72 -14.97 -1.42
CA PHE A 71 20.81 -15.93 -1.29
C PHE A 71 22.12 -15.18 -1.08
N ARG A 72 22.95 -15.62 -0.15
CA ARG A 72 24.26 -15.05 0.18
C ARG A 72 25.34 -16.08 -0.13
N HIS A 73 26.44 -15.62 -0.71
CA HIS A 73 27.59 -16.48 -0.97
C HIS A 73 28.21 -16.97 0.35
N PRO A 74 28.56 -18.25 0.49
CA PRO A 74 29.03 -18.83 1.76
C PRO A 74 30.38 -18.25 2.20
N GLU A 75 31.29 -18.02 1.26
CA GLU A 75 32.63 -17.46 1.54
C GLU A 75 32.71 -15.92 1.49
N ASN A 76 31.74 -15.24 0.85
CA ASN A 76 31.79 -13.79 0.66
C ASN A 76 30.43 -13.15 0.91
N PRO A 77 30.13 -12.69 2.13
CA PRO A 77 28.81 -12.20 2.50
C PRO A 77 28.37 -10.93 1.76
N THR A 78 29.28 -10.28 1.02
CA THR A 78 28.96 -9.11 0.19
C THR A 78 28.25 -9.48 -1.13
N LEU A 79 28.41 -10.73 -1.58
CA LEU A 79 27.76 -11.23 -2.78
C LEU A 79 26.40 -11.82 -2.40
N THR A 80 25.35 -11.11 -2.77
CA THR A 80 23.95 -11.53 -2.56
C THR A 80 23.20 -11.60 -3.87
N TRP A 81 22.23 -12.50 -3.95
CA TRP A 81 21.37 -12.68 -5.10
C TRP A 81 19.94 -12.88 -4.66
N SER A 82 19.04 -12.04 -5.15
CA SER A 82 17.62 -12.01 -4.76
C SER A 82 16.76 -13.14 -5.36
N GLY A 83 17.39 -14.16 -5.96
CA GLY A 83 16.68 -15.22 -6.69
C GLY A 83 15.95 -14.70 -7.94
N ARG A 84 16.32 -13.53 -8.45
CA ARG A 84 15.72 -12.86 -9.61
C ARG A 84 16.81 -12.49 -10.61
N GLY A 85 16.53 -12.66 -11.89
CA GLY A 85 17.47 -12.35 -12.98
C GLY A 85 18.53 -13.43 -13.17
N ARG A 86 19.67 -13.07 -13.78
CA ARG A 86 20.75 -14.00 -14.14
C ARG A 86 21.34 -14.64 -12.87
N LYS A 87 21.37 -15.97 -12.84
CA LYS A 87 21.99 -16.75 -11.76
C LYS A 87 23.49 -16.41 -11.68
N PRO A 88 24.02 -16.03 -10.51
CA PRO A 88 25.45 -15.86 -10.31
C PRO A 88 26.20 -17.19 -10.45
N GLY A 89 27.46 -17.12 -10.89
CA GLY A 89 28.30 -18.31 -11.07
C GLY A 89 28.48 -19.13 -9.78
N TRP A 90 28.59 -18.47 -8.63
CA TRP A 90 28.69 -19.14 -7.32
C TRP A 90 27.42 -19.88 -6.92
N PHE A 91 26.25 -19.34 -7.27
CA PHE A 91 24.98 -19.99 -6.99
C PHE A 91 24.82 -21.24 -7.88
N ALA A 92 25.18 -21.14 -9.16
CA ALA A 92 25.22 -22.29 -10.06
C ALA A 92 26.22 -23.34 -9.58
N ALA A 93 27.44 -22.94 -9.22
CA ALA A 93 28.48 -23.83 -8.72
C ALA A 93 28.10 -24.54 -7.41
N HIS A 94 27.23 -23.95 -6.60
CA HIS A 94 26.73 -24.58 -5.38
C HIS A 94 25.58 -25.56 -5.66
N VAL A 95 24.67 -25.24 -6.59
CA VAL A 95 23.50 -26.06 -6.92
C VAL A 95 23.82 -27.21 -7.91
N ASP A 96 24.75 -27.01 -8.84
CA ASP A 96 25.17 -28.00 -9.84
C ASP A 96 25.67 -29.34 -9.24
N PRO A 97 26.46 -29.36 -8.14
CA PRO A 97 26.85 -30.61 -7.47
C PRO A 97 25.72 -31.27 -6.66
N GLY A 98 24.50 -30.70 -6.66
CA GLY A 98 23.33 -31.25 -5.96
C GLY A 98 23.13 -30.72 -4.54
N ASN A 99 23.83 -29.65 -4.13
CA ASN A 99 23.60 -29.05 -2.81
C ASN A 99 22.30 -28.25 -2.77
N ASN A 100 21.74 -28.10 -1.58
CA ASN A 100 20.46 -27.43 -1.39
C ASN A 100 20.64 -25.91 -1.51
N PRO A 101 19.96 -25.22 -2.44
CA PRO A 101 20.01 -23.76 -2.54
C PRO A 101 19.54 -23.04 -1.26
N ASP A 102 18.78 -23.71 -0.40
CA ASP A 102 18.35 -23.15 0.87
C ASP A 102 19.52 -22.94 1.87
N ASP A 103 20.65 -23.64 1.71
CA ASP A 103 21.86 -23.44 2.53
C ASP A 103 22.53 -22.08 2.29
N LEU A 104 22.19 -21.45 1.16
CA LEU A 104 22.65 -20.12 0.80
C LEU A 104 21.67 -19.03 1.22
N LEU A 105 20.54 -19.34 1.86
CA LEU A 105 19.62 -18.32 2.34
C LEU A 105 20.22 -17.57 3.54
N GLY A 106 20.14 -16.24 3.52
CA GLY A 106 20.58 -15.41 4.66
C GLY A 106 20.01 -14.02 4.66
#